data_AF-A0A927T0E9-F1
#
_entry.id   AF-A0A927T0E9-F1
#
_cell.length_a   1.000
_cell.length_b   1.000
_cell.length_c   1.000
_cell.angle_alpha   90.00
_cell.angle_beta   90.00
_cell.angle_gamma   90.00
#
_symmetry.space_group_name_H-M   'P 1'
#
loop_
_entity.id
_entity.type
_entity.pdbx_description
1 polymer ?
#
loop_
_entity_poly.entity_id
_entity_poly.type
_entity_poly.pdbx_seq_one_letter_code
_entity_poly.pdbx_strand_id
1 'polypeptide(L)'
;MDKKVTSIVAYLSWIGWLIAFLAGDKEGAKFHLNSALVILLLGLLSIIPVLGWIVSIYAAVMWIMGLVNAIKQEEKPLPLIGKITILK
;
A
#
# COMPACT_ATOMS: atom_id res chain seq x y z
N MET A 1 -2.68 10.33 14.72
CA MET A 1 -3.10 8.93 14.58
C MET A 1 -1.93 8.04 14.96
N ASP A 2 -2.15 6.95 15.69
CA ASP A 2 -1.08 6.01 16.01
C ASP A 2 -0.52 5.32 14.75
N LYS A 3 0.72 4.84 14.82
CA LYS A 3 1.39 4.07 13.74
C LYS A 3 0.49 2.97 13.16
N LYS A 4 -0.18 2.21 14.02
CA LYS A 4 -1.05 1.10 13.59
C LYS A 4 -2.25 1.57 12.77
N VAL A 5 -2.93 2.62 13.25
CA VAL A 5 -4.08 3.19 12.54
C VAL A 5 -3.63 3.79 11.21
N THR A 6 -2.50 4.50 11.22
CA THR A 6 -1.89 5.06 10.00
C THR A 6 -1.56 3.98 8.98
N SER A 7 -0.97 2.87 9.43
CA SER A 7 -0.61 1.74 8.57
C SER A 7 -1.83 1.09 7.92
N ILE A 8 -2.94 0.92 8.65
CA ILE A 8 -4.17 0.29 8.12
C ILE A 8 -4.90 1.25 7.18
N VAL A 9 -5.10 2.50 7.61
CA VAL A 9 -5.82 3.52 6.84
C VAL A 9 -5.16 3.78 5.49
N ALA A 10 -3.83 3.62 5.41
CA ALA A 10 -3.08 3.74 4.17
C ALA A 10 -3.55 2.80 3.05
N TYR A 11 -4.10 1.62 3.37
CA TYR A 11 -4.54 0.64 2.37
C TYR A 11 -6.02 0.79 1.98
N LEU A 12 -6.82 1.62 2.66
CA LEU A 12 -8.28 1.60 2.46
C LEU A 12 -8.72 2.17 1.11
N SER A 13 -8.13 3.27 0.68
CA SER A 13 -8.44 3.93 -0.59
C SER A 13 -7.38 4.99 -0.90
N TRP A 14 -7.45 5.62 -2.07
CA TRP A 14 -6.66 6.81 -2.38
C TRP A 14 -6.83 7.93 -1.34
N ILE A 15 -8.08 8.13 -0.87
CA ILE A 15 -8.38 9.11 0.18
C ILE A 15 -7.82 8.66 1.52
N GLY A 16 -7.98 7.37 1.87
CA GLY A 16 -7.41 6.80 3.09
C GLY A 16 -5.89 6.94 3.13
N TRP A 17 -5.22 6.66 2.01
CA TRP A 17 -3.79 6.87 1.86
C TRP A 17 -3.37 8.32 2.08
N LEU A 18 -4.10 9.27 1.49
CA LEU A 18 -3.82 10.70 1.67
C LEU A 18 -3.99 11.13 3.14
N ILE A 19 -5.05 10.67 3.82
CA ILE A 19 -5.27 10.95 5.24
C ILE A 19 -4.14 10.36 6.09
N ALA A 20 -3.77 9.10 5.85
CA ALA A 20 -2.67 8.45 6.56
C ALA A 20 -1.33 9.19 6.34
N PHE A 21 -1.09 9.66 5.11
CA PHE A 21 0.12 10.40 4.78
C PHE A 21 0.15 11.82 5.34
N LEU A 22 -0.97 12.53 5.45
CA LEU A 22 -1.00 13.92 5.92
C LEU A 22 -1.19 14.05 7.44
N ALA A 23 -2.08 13.23 8.03
CA ALA A 23 -2.51 13.33 9.42
C ALA A 23 -2.05 12.16 10.31
N GLY A 24 -1.36 11.17 9.72
CA GLY A 24 -0.84 10.01 10.42
C GLY A 24 0.63 10.13 10.85
N ASP A 25 1.10 9.09 11.53
CA ASP A 25 2.50 8.92 11.89
C ASP A 25 3.32 8.48 10.67
N LYS A 26 3.83 9.46 9.92
CA LYS A 26 4.54 9.23 8.66
C LYS A 26 5.85 8.47 8.85
N GLU A 27 6.60 8.79 9.91
CA GLU A 27 7.90 8.19 10.17
C GLU A 27 7.73 6.74 10.65
N GLY A 28 6.80 6.51 11.58
CA GLY A 28 6.52 5.18 12.10
C GLY A 28 5.88 4.26 11.06
N ALA A 29 4.96 4.75 10.21
CA ALA A 29 4.22 3.94 9.25
C ALA A 29 4.78 4.01 7.82
N LYS A 30 5.98 4.55 7.62
CA LYS A 30 6.57 4.82 6.30
C LYS A 30 6.60 3.61 5.38
N PHE A 31 6.93 2.44 5.92
CA PHE A 31 6.98 1.18 5.17
C PHE A 31 5.61 0.81 4.57
N HIS A 32 4.55 0.90 5.38
CA HIS A 32 3.18 0.61 4.97
C HIS A 32 2.61 1.70 4.06
N LEU A 33 2.91 2.97 4.33
CA LEU A 33 2.56 4.09 3.46
C LEU A 33 3.17 3.92 2.07
N ASN A 34 4.46 3.56 1.99
CA ASN A 34 5.13 3.32 0.73
C ASN A 34 4.53 2.12 -0.02
N SER A 35 4.34 0.99 0.68
CA SER A 35 3.78 -0.22 0.08
C SER A 35 2.35 0.00 -0.44
N ALA A 36 1.51 0.68 0.34
CA ALA A 36 0.16 1.04 -0.06
C ALA A 36 0.14 1.97 -1.28
N LEU A 37 1.05 2.96 -1.33
CA LEU A 37 1.17 3.85 -2.48
C LEU A 37 1.55 3.09 -3.77
N VAL A 38 2.52 2.18 -3.68
CA VAL A 38 2.93 1.37 -4.84
C VAL A 38 1.77 0.52 -5.37
N ILE A 39 0.98 -0.09 -4.48
CA ILE A 39 -0.20 -0.87 -4.86
C ILE A 39 -1.27 0.02 -5.51
N LEU A 40 -1.55 1.19 -4.95
CA LEU A 40 -2.51 2.14 -5.52
C LEU A 40 -2.09 2.58 -6.94
N LEU A 41 -0.80 2.84 -7.15
CA LEU A 41 -0.24 3.18 -8.45
C LEU A 41 -0.33 2.02 -9.45
N LEU A 42 -0.08 0.78 -9.03
CA LEU A 42 -0.28 -0.41 -9.87
C LEU A 42 -1.75 -0.57 -10.29
N GLY A 43 -2.69 -0.19 -9.41
CA GLY A 43 -4.12 -0.16 -9.72
C GLY A 43 -4.47 0.72 -10.92
N LEU A 44 -3.70 1.78 -11.21
CA LEU A 44 -3.94 2.65 -12.37
C LEU A 44 -3.70 1.95 -13.71
N LEU A 45 -2.87 0.90 -13.73
CA LEU A 45 -2.59 0.11 -14.93
C LEU A 45 -3.78 -0.76 -15.36
N SER A 46 -4.81 -0.89 -14.52
CA SER A 46 -6.04 -1.63 -14.83
C SER A 46 -6.81 -1.09 -16.04
N ILE A 47 -6.51 0.14 -16.49
CA ILE A 47 -7.10 0.74 -17.69
C ILE A 47 -6.67 0.05 -19.00
N ILE A 48 -5.53 -0.64 -19.00
CA ILE A 48 -5.02 -1.34 -20.19
C ILE A 48 -5.74 -2.70 -20.31
N PRO A 49 -6.48 -2.97 -21.41
CA PRO A 49 -7.15 -4.26 -21.58
C PRO A 49 -6.17 -5.44 -21.57
N VAL A 50 -6.62 -6.59 -21.06
CA VAL A 50 -5.84 -7.85 -20.93
C VAL A 50 -4.66 -7.75 -19.94
N LEU A 51 -3.66 -6.90 -20.21
CA LEU A 51 -2.48 -6.74 -19.34
C LEU A 51 -2.84 -6.13 -17.98
N GLY A 52 -3.67 -5.09 -17.98
CA GLY A 52 -4.12 -4.41 -16.76
C GLY A 52 -4.95 -5.31 -15.85
N TRP A 53 -5.65 -6.30 -16.41
CA TRP A 53 -6.42 -7.27 -15.62
C TRP A 53 -5.53 -8.29 -14.92
N ILE A 54 -4.44 -8.71 -15.55
CA ILE A 54 -3.45 -9.58 -14.91
C ILE A 54 -2.78 -8.83 -13.76
N VAL A 55 -2.41 -7.56 -14.01
CA VAL A 55 -1.81 -6.69 -12.99
C VAL A 55 -2.79 -6.42 -11.85
N SER A 56 -4.08 -6.23 -12.12
CA SER A 56 -5.08 -5.96 -11.07
C SER A 56 -5.27 -7.15 -10.13
N ILE A 57 -5.26 -8.38 -10.65
CA ILE A 57 -5.30 -9.60 -9.82
C ILE A 57 -4.07 -9.65 -8.91
N TYR A 58 -2.89 -9.41 -9.48
CA TYR A 58 -1.66 -9.39 -8.70
C TYR A 58 -1.66 -8.27 -7.64
N ALA A 59 -2.10 -7.06 -7.99
CA ALA A 59 -2.24 -5.94 -7.08
C ALA A 59 -3.23 -6.23 -5.94
N ALA A 60 -4.34 -6.93 -6.22
CA ALA A 60 -5.30 -7.35 -5.20
C ALA A 60 -4.67 -8.33 -4.18
N VAL A 61 -3.84 -9.28 -4.63
CA VAL A 61 -3.12 -10.19 -3.73
C VAL A 61 -2.12 -9.40 -2.86
N MET A 62 -1.36 -8.49 -3.47
CA MET A 62 -0.42 -7.62 -2.74
C MET A 62 -1.13 -6.71 -1.73
N TRP A 63 -2.34 -6.23 -2.07
CA TRP A 63 -3.18 -5.45 -1.18
C TRP A 63 -3.59 -6.23 0.06
N ILE A 64 -4.09 -7.47 -0.10
CA ILE A 64 -4.46 -8.34 1.03
C ILE A 64 -3.24 -8.61 1.92
N MET A 65 -2.11 -9.00 1.33
CA MET A 65 -0.88 -9.26 2.08
C MET A 65 -0.39 -8.01 2.83
N GLY A 66 -0.40 -6.85 2.16
CA GLY A 66 0.00 -5.58 2.75
C GLY A 66 -0.89 -5.17 3.91
N LEU A 67 -2.21 -5.34 3.76
CA LEU A 67 -3.19 -5.05 4.80
C LEU A 67 -3.01 -6.00 6.01
N VAL A 68 -2.82 -7.29 5.78
CA VAL A 68 -2.56 -8.26 6.87
C VAL A 68 -1.27 -7.91 7.61
N ASN A 69 -0.20 -7.57 6.89
CA ASN A 69 1.06 -7.15 7.48
C ASN A 69 0.90 -5.84 8.28
N ALA A 70 0.11 -4.88 7.77
CA ALA A 70 -0.23 -3.64 8.48
C ALA A 70 -1.03 -3.90 9.77
N ILE A 71 -1.98 -4.83 9.76
CA ILE A 71 -2.74 -5.21 10.96
C ILE A 71 -1.81 -5.83 12.01
N LYS A 72 -0.86 -6.66 11.56
CA LYS A 72 0.16 -7.31 12.40
C LYS A 72 1.33 -6.40 12.79
N GLN A 73 1.42 -5.21 12.19
CA GLN A 73 2.55 -4.29 12.35
C GLN A 73 3.91 -4.92 11.96
N GLU A 74 3.88 -5.80 10.96
CA GLU A 74 5.07 -6.46 10.42
C GLU A 74 5.52 -5.74 9.14
N GLU A 75 6.77 -5.28 9.11
CA GLU A 75 7.37 -4.62 7.95
C GLU A 75 7.95 -5.64 6.96
N LYS A 76 7.09 -6.56 6.50
CA LYS A 76 7.47 -7.62 5.55
C LYS A 76 7.38 -7.10 4.11
N PRO A 77 8.49 -7.13 3.33
CA PRO A 77 8.47 -6.72 1.93
C PRO A 77 7.54 -7.60 1.12
N LEU A 78 6.67 -6.96 0.33
CA LEU A 78 5.79 -7.66 -0.57
C LEU A 78 6.59 -8.26 -1.75
N PRO A 79 6.23 -9.45 -2.24
CA PRO A 79 6.88 -10.06 -3.41
C PRO A 79 6.93 -9.06 -4.58
N LEU A 80 8.07 -8.97 -5.28
CA LEU A 80 8.33 -8.11 -6.45
C LEU A 80 8.24 -6.57 -6.24
N ILE A 81 7.36 -6.07 -5.37
CA ILE A 81 7.15 -4.62 -5.18
C ILE A 81 7.75 -4.08 -3.88
N GLY A 82 8.11 -4.95 -2.92
CA GLY A 82 8.67 -4.56 -1.62
C GLY A 82 10.05 -3.90 -1.69
N LYS A 83 10.71 -3.94 -2.85
CA LYS A 83 11.99 -3.24 -3.11
C LYS A 83 11.79 -1.83 -3.68
N ILE A 84 10.57 -1.46 -4.08
CA ILE A 84 10.26 -0.16 -4.66
C ILE A 84 10.06 0.83 -3.52
N THR A 85 10.95 1.81 -3.40
CA THR A 85 10.86 2.87 -2.39
C THR A 85 10.62 4.21 -3.06
N ILE A 86 9.40 4.74 -2.91
CA ILE A 86 8.96 6.05 -3.38
C ILE A 86 9.13 7.10 -2.28
N LEU A 87 8.79 6.74 -1.04
CA LEU A 87 8.91 7.63 0.11
C LEU A 87 10.30 7.47 0.75
N LYS A 88 11.16 8.48 0.58
CA LYS A 88 12.51 8.54 1.17
C LYS A 88 12.55 9.12 2.56
#